data_AF-A0A7Y5J5K5-F1
#
_entry.id   AF-A0A7Y5J5K5-F1
#
_cell.length_a   1.000
_cell.length_b   1.000
_cell.length_c   1.000
_cell.angle_alpha   90.00
_cell.angle_beta   90.00
_cell.angle_gamma   90.00
#
_symmetry.space_group_name_H-M   'P 1'
#
loop_
_entity.id
_entity.type
_entity.pdbx_description
1 polymer ?
#
loop_
_entity_poly.entity_id
_entity_poly.type
_entity_poly.pdbx_seq_one_letter_code
_entity_poly.pdbx_strand_id
1 'polypeptide(L)'
;NIAVLNFGANSADPVDYADFAHPVANAVEQGEAQMGILLCGSGNGVAMTANKHRGIRAALCWMEEIARLARQHNDANVLAVPARFVSEKTVLAMVDIFLDTPFEGGRHERRVNKI
;
A
#
# COMPACT_ATOMS: atom_id res chain seq x y z
N ASN A 1 -17.50 -6.60 5.82
CA ASN A 1 -16.53 -6.78 6.92
C ASN A 1 -15.25 -7.35 6.36
N ILE A 2 -14.17 -6.56 6.38
CA ILE A 2 -12.82 -6.98 5.98
C ILE A 2 -12.06 -7.37 7.26
N ALA A 3 -11.39 -8.52 7.26
CA ALA A 3 -10.51 -8.90 8.38
C ALA A 3 -9.21 -8.08 8.31
N VAL A 4 -8.77 -7.55 9.46
CA VAL A 4 -7.61 -6.63 9.52
C VAL A 4 -6.56 -7.19 10.47
N LEU A 5 -5.33 -7.30 9.98
CA LEU A 5 -4.13 -7.52 10.79
C LEU A 5 -3.49 -6.16 11.09
N ASN A 6 -3.47 -5.77 12.37
CA ASN A 6 -2.86 -4.52 12.80
C ASN A 6 -1.43 -4.78 13.31
N PHE A 7 -0.43 -4.23 12.60
CA PHE A 7 0.98 -4.33 12.98
C PHE A 7 1.48 -3.11 13.78
N GLY A 8 0.59 -2.15 14.08
CA GLY A 8 0.89 -0.90 14.78
C GLY A 8 1.18 0.28 13.84
N ALA A 9 1.65 1.42 14.35
CA ALA A 9 1.83 1.72 15.77
C ALA A 9 0.50 1.98 16.49
N ASN A 10 0.45 1.72 17.80
CA ASN A 10 -0.76 1.87 18.62
C ASN A 10 -0.64 3.05 19.63
N SER A 11 0.33 3.94 19.43
CA SER A 11 0.49 5.18 20.19
C SER A 11 0.97 6.30 19.28
N ALA A 12 0.99 7.54 19.80
CA ALA A 12 1.49 8.71 19.10
C ALA A 12 2.99 8.97 19.34
N ASP A 13 3.66 8.04 20.01
CA ASP A 13 5.07 8.19 20.34
C ASP A 13 5.94 8.11 19.07
N PRO A 14 7.11 8.76 19.07
CA PRO A 14 8.06 8.62 17.96
C PRO A 14 8.46 7.15 17.78
N VAL A 15 8.35 6.66 16.55
CA VAL A 15 8.73 5.30 16.16
C VAL A 15 9.34 5.30 14.76
N ASP A 16 10.01 4.20 14.41
CA ASP A 16 10.64 4.03 13.12
C ASP A 16 9.71 3.31 12.14
N TYR A 17 9.36 3.99 11.05
CA TYR A 17 8.38 3.49 10.08
C TYR A 17 8.75 2.14 9.46
N ALA A 18 10.04 1.78 9.45
CA ALA A 18 10.51 0.53 8.87
C ALA A 18 10.05 -0.70 9.68
N ASP A 19 9.96 -0.56 11.00
CA ASP A 19 9.56 -1.62 11.93
C ASP A 19 8.10 -2.05 11.71
N PHE A 20 7.28 -1.19 11.10
CA PHE A 20 5.88 -1.45 10.77
C PHE A 20 5.66 -1.81 9.30
N ALA A 21 6.47 -1.23 8.40
CA ALA A 21 6.38 -1.52 6.97
C ALA A 21 6.84 -2.95 6.63
N HIS A 22 7.88 -3.45 7.30
CA HIS A 22 8.37 -4.82 7.08
C HIS A 22 7.35 -5.92 7.45
N PRO A 23 6.70 -5.89 8.62
CA PRO A 23 5.64 -6.86 8.94
C PRO A 23 4.48 -6.86 7.94
N VAL A 24 4.01 -5.69 7.50
CA VAL A 24 2.95 -5.59 6.48
C VAL A 24 3.40 -6.21 5.16
N ALA A 25 4.61 -5.88 4.71
CA ALA A 25 5.19 -6.44 3.50
C ALA A 25 5.32 -7.98 3.59
N ASN A 26 5.85 -8.49 4.70
CA ASN A 26 5.97 -9.94 4.93
C ASN A 26 4.61 -10.64 4.91
N ALA A 27 3.61 -10.10 5.60
CA ALA A 27 2.27 -10.69 5.67
C ALA A 27 1.61 -10.78 4.29
N VAL A 28 1.79 -9.75 3.45
CA VAL A 28 1.30 -9.76 2.06
C VAL A 28 2.09 -10.75 1.20
N GLU A 29 3.42 -10.76 1.31
CA GLU A 29 4.29 -11.65 0.54
C GLU A 29 4.06 -13.15 0.88
N GLN A 30 3.77 -13.45 2.14
CA GLN A 30 3.50 -14.80 2.64
C GLN A 30 2.03 -15.24 2.45
N GLY A 31 1.16 -14.35 1.98
CA GLY A 31 -0.26 -14.64 1.78
C GLY A 31 -1.09 -14.68 3.06
N GLU A 32 -0.56 -14.23 4.19
CA GLU A 32 -1.31 -14.02 5.44
C GLU A 32 -2.32 -12.87 5.30
N ALA A 33 -1.97 -11.87 4.47
CA ALA A 33 -2.86 -10.80 4.06
C ALA A 33 -2.89 -10.72 2.52
N GLN A 34 -4.05 -10.33 1.96
CA GLN A 34 -4.19 -10.17 0.51
C GLN A 34 -3.65 -8.83 -0.01
N MET A 35 -3.74 -7.80 0.83
CA MET A 35 -3.33 -6.42 0.53
C MET A 35 -2.78 -5.77 1.80
N GLY A 36 -1.90 -4.77 1.65
CA GLY A 36 -1.40 -3.96 2.75
C GLY A 36 -1.78 -2.49 2.61
N ILE A 37 -1.99 -1.80 3.73
CA ILE A 37 -2.17 -0.35 3.80
C ILE A 37 -1.13 0.22 4.76
N LEU A 38 -0.33 1.18 4.31
CA LEU A 38 0.73 1.81 5.09
C LEU A 38 0.54 3.33 5.13
N LEU A 39 0.69 3.91 6.31
CA LEU A 39 0.56 5.34 6.52
C LEU A 39 1.83 5.87 7.19
N CYS A 40 2.38 6.97 6.66
CA CYS A 40 3.33 7.80 7.40
C CYS A 40 3.23 9.25 6.94
N GLY A 41 4.02 10.14 7.53
CA GLY A 41 3.91 11.58 7.27
C GLY A 41 3.87 11.95 5.78
N SER A 42 4.87 11.51 5.01
CA SER A 42 4.94 11.71 3.56
C SER A 42 4.67 10.45 2.74
N GLY A 43 4.37 9.32 3.38
CA GLY A 43 4.21 8.00 2.76
C GLY A 43 5.47 7.40 2.11
N ASN A 44 6.52 8.19 1.89
CA ASN A 44 7.73 7.76 1.17
C ASN A 44 8.52 6.69 1.92
N GLY A 45 8.76 6.88 3.22
CA GLY A 45 9.55 5.95 4.03
C GLY A 45 8.95 4.54 4.04
N VAL A 46 7.63 4.44 4.32
CA VAL A 46 6.92 3.17 4.33
C VAL A 46 6.88 2.52 2.94
N ALA A 47 6.68 3.29 1.88
CA ALA A 47 6.69 2.77 0.51
C ALA A 47 8.07 2.23 0.10
N MET A 48 9.14 2.97 0.40
CA MET A 48 10.51 2.55 0.11
C MET A 48 10.90 1.29 0.88
N THR A 49 10.52 1.20 2.16
CA THR A 49 10.80 0.01 2.99
C THR A 49 10.02 -1.21 2.49
N ALA A 50 8.73 -1.06 2.20
CA ALA A 50 7.89 -2.16 1.73
C ALA A 50 8.40 -2.70 0.37
N ASN A 51 8.78 -1.82 -0.56
CA ASN A 51 9.32 -2.21 -1.87
C ASN A 51 10.73 -2.85 -1.83
N LYS A 52 11.33 -3.06 -0.65
CA LYS A 52 12.52 -3.93 -0.52
C LYS A 52 12.19 -5.42 -0.57
N HIS A 53 10.90 -5.76 -0.43
CA HIS A 53 10.40 -7.13 -0.51
C HIS A 53 10.04 -7.47 -1.96
N ARG A 54 10.52 -8.60 -2.46
CA ARG A 54 10.49 -8.90 -3.91
C ARG A 54 9.06 -9.08 -4.43
N GLY A 55 8.16 -9.60 -3.60
CA GLY A 55 6.74 -9.78 -3.93
C GLY A 55 5.91 -8.52 -3.78
N ILE A 56 6.48 -7.41 -3.28
CA ILE A 56 5.73 -6.21 -2.93
C ILE A 56 5.85 -5.12 -3.97
N ARG A 57 4.69 -4.53 -4.26
CA ARG A 57 4.51 -3.35 -5.11
C ARG A 57 3.68 -2.34 -4.33
N ALA A 58 4.37 -1.60 -3.47
CA ALA A 58 3.80 -0.52 -2.68
C ALA A 58 3.70 0.77 -3.52
N ALA A 59 2.48 1.27 -3.68
CA ALA A 59 2.20 2.49 -4.43
C ALA A 59 1.92 3.66 -3.49
N LEU A 60 2.70 4.73 -3.61
CA LEU A 60 2.42 5.99 -2.93
C LEU A 60 1.29 6.73 -3.67
N CYS A 61 0.15 6.92 -3.01
CA CYS A 61 -1.02 7.54 -3.63
C CYS A 61 -1.54 8.71 -2.78
N TRP A 62 -1.97 9.79 -3.43
CA TRP A 62 -2.50 10.99 -2.78
C TRP A 62 -3.83 11.47 -3.39
N MET A 63 -4.39 10.73 -4.34
CA MET A 63 -5.68 10.97 -4.95
C MET A 63 -6.27 9.67 -5.51
N GLU A 64 -7.59 9.63 -5.63
CA GLU A 64 -8.38 8.46 -6.06
C GLU A 64 -7.92 7.84 -7.39
N GLU A 65 -7.63 8.68 -8.39
CA GLU A 65 -7.16 8.21 -9.70
C GLU A 65 -5.80 7.50 -9.60
N ILE A 66 -4.89 7.99 -8.76
CA ILE A 66 -3.58 7.35 -8.57
C ILE A 66 -3.73 6.00 -7.87
N ALA A 67 -4.63 5.89 -6.88
CA ALA A 67 -4.93 4.61 -6.24
C ALA A 67 -5.54 3.60 -7.24
N ARG A 68 -6.44 4.06 -8.12
CA ARG A 68 -7.02 3.23 -9.19
C ARG A 68 -5.96 2.74 -10.16
N LEU A 69 -5.13 3.65 -10.68
CA LEU A 69 -4.08 3.32 -11.66
C LEU A 69 -3.00 2.42 -11.05
N ALA A 70 -2.69 2.59 -9.76
CA ALA A 70 -1.78 1.69 -9.05
C ALA A 70 -2.27 0.22 -9.09
N ARG A 71 -3.58 -0.01 -8.94
CA ARG A 71 -4.16 -1.34 -9.11
C ARG A 71 -4.20 -1.77 -10.58
N GLN A 72 -4.82 -0.97 -11.44
CA GLN A 72 -5.05 -1.31 -12.85
C GLN A 72 -3.76 -1.58 -13.63
N HIS A 73 -2.73 -0.76 -13.41
CA HIS A 73 -1.53 -0.77 -14.25
C HIS A 73 -0.32 -1.43 -13.61
N ASN A 74 -0.25 -1.49 -12.29
CA ASN A 74 0.93 -1.95 -11.56
C ASN A 74 0.65 -3.18 -10.70
N ASP A 75 -0.61 -3.62 -10.64
CA ASP A 75 -1.07 -4.65 -9.73
C ASP A 75 -0.52 -4.43 -8.31
N ALA A 76 -0.57 -3.18 -7.83
CA ALA A 76 -0.02 -2.83 -6.53
C ALA A 76 -0.74 -3.62 -5.43
N ASN A 77 0.01 -4.25 -4.53
CA ASN A 77 -0.53 -5.04 -3.42
C ASN A 77 -0.36 -4.35 -2.06
N VAL A 78 0.26 -3.17 -2.04
CA VAL A 78 0.33 -2.30 -0.86
C VAL A 78 0.01 -0.86 -1.26
N LEU A 79 -0.90 -0.21 -0.52
CA LEU A 79 -1.19 1.22 -0.64
C LEU A 79 -0.39 1.99 0.41
N ALA A 80 0.44 2.95 -0.02
CA ALA A 80 1.13 3.87 0.87
C ALA A 80 0.48 5.26 0.81
N VAL A 81 0.18 5.83 1.98
CA VAL A 81 -0.57 7.09 2.10
C VAL A 81 0.29 8.17 2.76
N PRO A 82 0.43 9.37 2.15
CA PRO A 82 1.07 10.52 2.75
C PRO A 82 0.12 11.24 3.70
N ALA A 83 0.02 10.74 4.94
CA ALA A 83 -1.02 11.11 5.91
C ALA A 83 -1.03 12.61 6.31
N ARG A 84 0.09 13.35 6.13
CA ARG A 84 0.13 14.81 6.39
C ARG A 84 -0.44 15.65 5.24
N PHE A 85 -0.70 15.04 4.08
CA PHE A 85 -1.01 15.77 2.84
C PHE A 85 -2.40 15.43 2.27
N VAL A 86 -3.08 14.44 2.83
CA VAL A 86 -4.32 13.89 2.29
C VAL A 86 -5.37 13.88 3.39
N SER A 87 -6.58 14.34 3.07
CA SER A 87 -7.70 14.34 4.02
C SER A 87 -8.16 12.92 4.32
N GLU A 88 -8.66 12.66 5.53
CA GLU A 88 -9.19 11.34 5.91
C GLU A 88 -10.26 10.84 4.94
N LYS A 89 -11.18 11.72 4.50
CA LYS A 89 -12.19 11.38 3.49
C LYS A 89 -11.56 10.86 2.19
N THR A 90 -10.49 11.51 1.73
CA THR A 90 -9.76 11.10 0.53
C THR A 90 -9.00 9.79 0.76
N VAL A 91 -8.43 9.58 1.95
CA VAL A 91 -7.77 8.31 2.30
C VAL A 91 -8.78 7.15 2.24
N LEU A 92 -9.96 7.31 2.84
CA LEU A 92 -11.00 6.28 2.81
C LEU A 92 -11.43 5.96 1.37
N ALA A 93 -11.68 6.98 0.54
CA ALA A 93 -12.02 6.78 -0.87
C ALA A 93 -10.89 6.07 -1.66
N MET A 94 -9.62 6.41 -1.39
CA MET A 94 -8.47 5.72 -1.99
C MET A 94 -8.40 4.25 -1.54
N VAL A 95 -8.66 3.96 -0.27
CA VAL A 95 -8.67 2.59 0.25
C VAL A 95 -9.77 1.77 -0.42
N ASP A 96 -11.00 2.29 -0.50
CA ASP A 96 -12.11 1.60 -1.19
C ASP A 96 -11.76 1.32 -2.66
N ILE A 97 -11.28 2.33 -3.38
CA ILE A 97 -10.85 2.18 -4.78
C ILE A 97 -9.73 1.15 -4.91
N PHE A 98 -8.74 1.18 -4.04
CA PHE A 98 -7.61 0.26 -4.10
C PHE A 98 -8.03 -1.20 -3.87
N LEU A 99 -8.97 -1.42 -2.95
CA LEU A 99 -9.46 -2.76 -2.63
C LEU A 99 -10.39 -3.31 -3.73
N ASP A 100 -11.22 -2.45 -4.34
CA ASP A 100 -12.23 -2.87 -5.32
C ASP A 100 -11.72 -2.91 -6.77
N THR A 101 -10.59 -2.27 -7.06
CA THR A 101 -10.09 -2.16 -8.43
C THR A 101 -9.30 -3.42 -8.84
N PRO A 102 -9.75 -4.17 -9.88
CA PRO A 102 -9.00 -5.31 -10.40
C PRO A 102 -7.80 -4.86 -11.24
N PHE A 103 -6.81 -5.73 -11.35
CA PHE A 103 -5.69 -5.55 -12.28
C PHE A 103 -6.15 -5.74 -13.74
N GLU A 104 -5.69 -4.87 -14.65
CA GLU A 104 -6.09 -4.95 -16.07
C GLU A 104 -5.32 -6.00 -16.87
N GLY A 105 -4.15 -6.45 -16.39
CA GLY A 105 -3.32 -7.41 -17.12
C GLY A 105 -2.82 -6.88 -18.47
N GLY A 106 -2.76 -7.76 -19.48
CA GLY A 106 -2.38 -7.41 -20.84
C GLY A 106 -0.99 -6.75 -20.92
N ARG A 107 -0.91 -5.53 -21.47
CA ARG A 107 0.38 -4.81 -21.60
C ARG A 107 1.05 -4.50 -20.27
N HIS A 108 0.27 -4.46 -19.19
CA HIS A 108 0.73 -4.12 -17.84
C HIS A 108 1.41 -5.30 -17.16
N GLU A 109 0.91 -6.52 -17.37
CA GLU A 109 1.50 -7.75 -16.81
C GLU A 109 2.97 -7.92 -17.23
N ARG A 110 3.26 -7.69 -18.51
CA ARG A 110 4.65 -7.69 -19.02
C ARG A 110 5.55 -6.69 -18.29
N ARG A 111 5.01 -5.55 -17.83
CA ARG A 111 5.79 -4.51 -17.12
C ARG A 111 5.97 -4.89 -15.66
N VAL A 112 4.92 -5.41 -15.03
CA VAL A 112 4.97 -5.93 -13.65
C VAL A 112 6.00 -7.05 -13.54
N ASN A 113 6.04 -7.99 -14.49
CA ASN A 113 7.00 -9.10 -14.50
C ASN A 113 8.48 -8.68 -14.69
N LYS A 114 8.75 -7.39 -14.95
CA LYS A 114 10.11 -6.84 -15.04
C LYS A 114 10.58 -6.17 -13.74
N ILE A 115 9.67 -5.97 -12.79
CA ILE A 115 9.97 -5.50 -11.43
C ILE A 115 10.49 -6.70 -10.65
#